data_AF-A0A1F9MUX8-F1
#
_entry.id   AF-A0A1F9MUX8-F1
#
_cell.length_a   1.000
_cell.length_b   1.000
_cell.length_c   1.000
_cell.angle_alpha   90.00
_cell.angle_beta   90.00
_cell.angle_gamma   90.00
#
_symmetry.space_group_name_H-M   'P 1'
#
loop_
_entity.id
_entity.type
_entity.pdbx_description
1 polymer ?
#
loop_
_entity_poly.entity_id
_entity_poly.type
_entity_poly.pdbx_seq_one_letter_code
_entity_poly.pdbx_strand_id
1 'polypeptide(L)'
;IYVDTYARWRIADPLKFFTATKGIESIAQSRLDGIIDAATRNTVASYDLIEVVRTSNREFQVTEEAQQFELAMEEAKQPKIIKGRDAITALIIENAATKAKEQLGIEIKDVQFQRVNYTKSVQEKVFDRMISERQRIAEGYRSQGEGMSAEILGKKDRELKRIESDAYLTVQNIMGKADATATKLYADAYNLEPELFRLLKSLESYEQTIDEDSWVILSTDSDYLEPLVKSR
;
A
#
# COMPACT_ATOMS: atom_id res chain seq x y z
N ILE A 1 10.46 26.90 -19.68
CA ILE A 1 9.13 26.48 -20.19
C ILE A 1 8.87 27.15 -21.53
N TYR A 2 8.01 26.56 -22.34
CA TYR A 2 7.46 27.15 -23.55
C TYR A 2 5.98 27.42 -23.31
N VAL A 3 5.53 28.61 -23.65
CA VAL A 3 4.14 29.04 -23.47
C VAL A 3 3.64 29.56 -24.80
N ASP A 4 2.61 28.92 -25.33
CA ASP A 4 1.90 29.38 -26.52
C ASP A 4 0.63 30.09 -26.08
N THR A 5 0.38 31.28 -26.62
CA THR A 5 -0.85 32.04 -26.38
C THR A 5 -1.57 32.35 -27.67
N TYR A 6 -2.88 32.55 -27.57
CA TYR A 6 -3.66 33.11 -28.65
C TYR A 6 -4.41 34.33 -28.14
N ALA A 7 -4.69 35.25 -29.05
CA ALA A 7 -5.38 36.48 -28.73
C ALA A 7 -6.46 36.81 -29.75
N ARG A 8 -7.55 37.40 -29.25
CA ARG A 8 -8.60 37.99 -30.08
C ARG A 8 -8.46 39.50 -29.99
N TRP A 9 -8.47 40.18 -31.12
CA TRP A 9 -8.29 41.63 -31.19
C TRP A 9 -9.15 42.25 -32.28
N ARG A 10 -9.34 43.56 -32.22
CA ARG A 10 -10.01 44.35 -33.24
C ARG A 10 -9.31 45.70 -33.43
N ILE A 11 -9.44 46.28 -34.62
CA ILE A 11 -8.97 47.65 -34.87
C ILE A 11 -9.94 48.62 -34.19
N ALA A 12 -9.44 49.45 -33.28
CA ALA A 12 -10.23 50.47 -32.58
C ALA A 12 -10.01 51.86 -33.18
N ASP A 13 -8.78 52.17 -33.61
CA ASP A 13 -8.42 53.41 -34.30
C ASP A 13 -7.82 53.10 -35.68
N PRO A 14 -8.61 53.19 -36.76
CA PRO A 14 -8.15 52.88 -38.10
C PRO A 14 -7.02 53.79 -38.61
N LEU A 15 -7.03 55.08 -38.24
CA LEU A 15 -6.01 56.03 -38.68
C LEU A 15 -4.66 55.64 -38.08
N LYS A 16 -4.65 55.36 -36.78
CA LYS A 16 -3.45 54.98 -36.05
C LYS A 16 -2.93 53.60 -36.47
N PHE A 17 -3.84 52.67 -36.74
CA PHE A 17 -3.47 51.40 -37.33
C PHE A 17 -2.77 51.59 -38.68
N PHE A 18 -3.36 52.39 -39.58
CA PHE A 18 -2.81 52.61 -40.90
C PHE A 18 -1.44 53.30 -40.86
N THR A 19 -1.24 54.31 -40.00
CA THR A 19 0.06 54.97 -39.86
C THR A 19 1.13 54.04 -39.28
N ALA A 20 0.76 53.17 -38.35
CA ALA A 20 1.68 52.25 -37.69
C ALA A 20 2.08 51.03 -38.56
N THR A 21 1.16 50.50 -39.35
CA THR A 21 1.31 49.23 -40.09
C THR A 21 1.33 49.40 -41.60
N LYS A 22 1.06 50.62 -42.10
CA LYS A 22 0.79 50.93 -43.52
C LYS A 22 -0.40 50.16 -44.09
N GLY A 23 -1.31 49.69 -43.24
CA GLY A 23 -2.46 48.86 -43.62
C GLY A 23 -2.14 47.39 -43.87
N ILE A 24 -0.90 46.94 -43.61
CA ILE A 24 -0.49 45.55 -43.84
C ILE A 24 -0.75 44.74 -42.57
N GLU A 25 -1.65 43.76 -42.66
CA GLU A 25 -2.06 42.92 -41.52
C GLU A 25 -0.90 42.11 -40.94
N SER A 26 -0.03 41.52 -41.76
CA SER A 26 1.11 40.73 -41.28
C SER A 26 2.06 41.54 -40.39
N ILE A 27 2.24 42.84 -40.67
CA ILE A 27 3.04 43.74 -39.83
C ILE A 27 2.33 44.00 -38.51
N ALA A 28 1.00 44.15 -38.54
CA ALA A 28 0.20 44.31 -37.34
C ALA A 28 0.28 43.06 -36.44
N GLN A 29 0.12 41.87 -37.03
CA GLN A 29 0.21 40.58 -36.33
C GLN A 29 1.60 40.41 -35.69
N SER A 30 2.68 40.55 -36.47
CA SER A 30 4.04 40.39 -35.93
C SER A 30 4.37 41.36 -34.79
N ARG A 31 3.89 42.61 -34.86
CA ARG A 31 4.07 43.58 -33.77
C ARG A 31 3.19 43.24 -32.56
N LEU A 32 1.96 42.80 -32.78
CA LEU A 32 1.05 42.42 -31.71
C LEU A 32 1.55 41.18 -30.98
N ASP A 33 2.05 40.18 -31.71
CA ASP A 33 2.70 38.97 -31.16
C ASP A 33 3.85 39.38 -30.24
N GLY A 34 4.73 40.27 -30.68
CA GLY A 34 5.82 40.78 -29.85
C GLY A 34 5.35 41.47 -28.57
N ILE A 35 4.24 42.23 -28.61
CA ILE A 35 3.65 42.88 -27.42
C ILE A 35 3.08 41.84 -26.46
N ILE A 36 2.31 40.88 -26.98
CA ILE A 36 1.63 39.85 -26.19
C ILE A 36 2.64 38.87 -25.59
N ASP A 37 3.63 38.44 -26.35
CA ASP A 37 4.69 37.55 -25.88
C ASP A 37 5.52 38.20 -24.78
N ALA A 38 5.84 39.49 -24.91
CA ALA A 38 6.56 40.23 -23.88
C ALA A 38 5.71 40.35 -22.59
N ALA A 39 4.43 40.69 -22.70
CA ALA A 39 3.52 40.77 -21.55
C ALA A 39 3.33 39.40 -20.87
N THR A 40 3.15 38.35 -21.67
CA THR A 40 3.01 36.97 -21.20
C THR A 40 4.27 36.51 -20.48
N ARG A 41 5.46 36.73 -21.05
CA ARG A 41 6.72 36.33 -20.44
C ARG A 41 6.94 37.02 -19.09
N ASN A 42 6.68 38.32 -19.01
CA ASN A 42 6.89 39.09 -17.77
C ASN A 42 5.93 38.66 -16.65
N THR A 43 4.67 38.41 -16.99
CA THR A 43 3.67 37.95 -16.02
C THR A 43 3.96 36.53 -15.56
N VAL A 44 4.22 35.59 -16.47
CA VAL A 44 4.56 34.21 -16.14
C VAL A 44 5.84 34.10 -15.32
N ALA A 45 6.82 35.00 -15.52
CA ALA A 45 8.01 35.04 -14.67
C ALA A 45 7.75 35.50 -13.23
N SER A 46 6.62 36.19 -12.98
CA SER A 46 6.27 36.77 -11.69
C SER A 46 5.37 35.87 -10.83
N TYR A 47 4.87 34.76 -11.40
CA TYR A 47 3.94 33.85 -10.75
C TYR A 47 4.42 32.41 -10.86
N ASP A 48 4.00 31.56 -9.91
CA ASP A 48 4.29 30.15 -9.99
C ASP A 48 3.57 29.50 -11.18
N LEU A 49 4.29 28.60 -11.86
CA LEU A 49 3.78 27.93 -13.05
C LEU A 49 2.47 27.16 -12.80
N ILE A 50 2.28 26.66 -11.58
CA ILE A 50 1.04 25.98 -11.21
C ILE A 50 -0.18 26.91 -11.29
N GLU A 51 -0.01 28.20 -10.98
CA GLU A 51 -1.11 29.16 -11.08
C GLU A 51 -1.44 29.51 -12.53
N VAL A 52 -0.48 29.37 -13.45
CA VAL A 52 -0.71 29.56 -14.90
C VAL A 52 -1.59 28.45 -15.47
N VAL A 53 -1.43 27.22 -14.98
CA VAL A 53 -2.18 26.05 -15.46
C VAL A 53 -3.53 25.94 -14.78
N ARG A 54 -3.64 26.37 -13.52
CA ARG A 54 -4.73 26.00 -12.62
C ARG A 54 -5.57 27.22 -12.25
N THR A 55 -6.88 27.17 -12.52
CA THR A 55 -7.79 28.30 -12.29
C THR A 55 -8.28 28.38 -10.84
N SER A 56 -8.58 27.26 -10.19
CA SER A 56 -9.16 27.24 -8.85
C SER A 56 -8.72 26.05 -8.01
N ASN A 57 -8.88 26.17 -6.69
CA ASN A 57 -8.60 25.12 -5.71
C ASN A 57 -9.78 24.12 -5.63
N ARG A 58 -10.16 23.54 -6.77
CA ARG A 58 -11.25 22.54 -6.80
C ARG A 58 -10.85 21.31 -5.99
N GLU A 59 -11.69 20.93 -5.04
CA GLU A 59 -11.54 19.68 -4.30
C GLU A 59 -11.71 18.48 -5.26
N PHE A 60 -10.92 17.44 -5.03
CA PHE A 60 -11.07 16.20 -5.78
C PHE A 60 -12.30 15.47 -5.26
N GLN A 61 -13.15 15.00 -6.18
CA GLN A 61 -14.21 14.07 -5.83
C GLN A 61 -13.58 12.69 -5.65
N VAL A 62 -13.46 12.26 -4.41
CA VAL A 62 -12.94 10.95 -4.05
C VAL A 62 -14.12 9.98 -4.11
N THR A 63 -14.06 9.00 -5.02
CA THR A 63 -15.00 7.86 -5.01
C THR A 63 -14.73 6.99 -3.77
N GLU A 64 -15.73 6.29 -3.25
CA GLU A 64 -15.58 5.44 -2.04
C GLU A 64 -14.42 4.43 -2.16
N GLU A 65 -14.15 3.94 -3.38
CA GLU A 65 -13.01 3.06 -3.68
C GLU A 65 -11.65 3.77 -3.51
N ALA A 66 -11.57 5.07 -3.81
CA ALA A 66 -10.34 5.86 -3.69
C ALA A 66 -10.04 6.30 -2.24
N GLN A 67 -11.05 6.31 -1.35
CA GLN A 67 -10.86 6.66 0.07
C GLN A 67 -9.91 5.69 0.79
N GLN A 68 -9.96 4.38 0.45
CA GLN A 68 -9.01 3.39 0.99
C GLN A 68 -7.57 3.61 0.50
N PHE A 69 -7.39 4.18 -0.70
CA PHE A 69 -6.07 4.50 -1.24
C PHE A 69 -5.51 5.82 -0.70
N GLU A 70 -6.37 6.76 -0.30
CA GLU A 70 -5.98 8.10 0.12
C GLU A 70 -5.52 8.17 1.58
N LEU A 71 -5.97 7.25 2.45
CA LEU A 71 -5.50 7.16 3.84
C LEU A 71 -3.98 6.92 3.98
N ALA A 72 -3.32 6.40 2.93
CA ALA A 72 -1.87 6.23 2.89
C ALA A 72 -1.13 7.40 2.19
N MET A 73 -1.86 8.37 1.62
CA MET A 73 -1.34 9.57 0.95
C MET A 73 -1.56 10.84 1.79
N GLU A 74 -1.48 10.74 3.11
CA GLU A 74 -1.22 11.92 3.94
C GLU A 74 0.21 12.41 3.66
N GLU A 75 0.39 13.29 2.67
CA GLU A 75 1.40 14.38 2.68
C GLU A 75 1.53 15.20 1.39
N ALA A 76 0.73 14.97 0.36
CA ALA A 76 0.72 15.89 -0.80
C ALA A 76 -0.19 17.09 -0.54
N LYS A 77 0.17 17.98 0.40
CA LYS A 77 -0.44 19.33 0.48
C LYS A 77 -0.24 20.01 -0.87
N GLN A 78 -1.25 19.98 -1.71
CA GLN A 78 -1.16 20.63 -3.01
C GLN A 78 -0.99 22.14 -2.78
N PRO A 79 -0.09 22.79 -3.53
CA PRO A 79 0.10 24.23 -3.39
C PRO A 79 -1.23 24.93 -3.66
N LYS A 80 -1.64 25.76 -2.70
CA LYS A 80 -2.89 26.52 -2.77
C LYS A 80 -2.70 27.64 -3.79
N ILE A 81 -3.56 27.68 -4.80
CA ILE A 81 -3.57 28.72 -5.81
C ILE A 81 -4.07 30.01 -5.17
N ILE A 82 -3.34 31.11 -5.37
CA ILE A 82 -3.67 32.44 -4.82
C ILE A 82 -4.37 33.31 -5.87
N LYS A 83 -3.80 33.44 -7.07
CA LYS A 83 -4.37 34.25 -8.17
C LYS A 83 -5.12 33.38 -9.17
N GLY A 84 -4.46 32.31 -9.62
CA GLY A 84 -4.99 31.40 -10.61
C GLY A 84 -5.00 31.97 -12.03
N ARG A 85 -5.24 31.06 -12.99
CA ARG A 85 -5.09 31.31 -14.42
C ARG A 85 -5.84 32.54 -14.93
N ASP A 86 -7.11 32.67 -14.56
CA ASP A 86 -7.99 33.72 -15.09
C ASP A 86 -7.55 35.13 -14.65
N ALA A 87 -7.01 35.25 -13.44
CA ALA A 87 -6.44 36.50 -12.96
C ALA A 87 -5.14 36.84 -13.69
N ILE A 88 -4.31 35.83 -13.99
CA ILE A 88 -3.05 36.01 -14.73
C ILE A 88 -3.33 36.44 -16.17
N THR A 89 -4.30 35.83 -16.86
CA THR A 89 -4.66 36.24 -18.23
C THR A 89 -5.21 37.67 -18.25
N ALA A 90 -6.01 38.07 -17.26
CA ALA A 90 -6.47 39.45 -17.12
C ALA A 90 -5.30 40.46 -16.98
N LEU A 91 -4.28 40.12 -16.19
CA LEU A 91 -3.07 40.95 -16.05
C LEU A 91 -2.27 41.04 -17.36
N ILE A 92 -2.24 39.97 -18.16
CA ILE A 92 -1.60 40.00 -19.48
C ILE A 92 -2.34 40.96 -20.40
N ILE A 93 -3.67 40.90 -20.44
CA ILE A 93 -4.50 41.79 -21.24
C ILE A 93 -4.26 43.24 -20.82
N GLU A 94 -4.25 43.55 -19.53
CA GLU A 94 -4.01 44.91 -19.02
C GLU A 94 -2.67 45.46 -19.48
N ASN A 95 -1.59 44.68 -19.34
CA ASN A 95 -0.24 45.10 -19.72
C ASN A 95 -0.05 45.21 -21.25
N ALA A 96 -0.72 44.36 -22.02
CA ALA A 96 -0.62 44.35 -23.49
C ALA A 96 -1.53 45.40 -24.14
N ALA A 97 -2.71 45.67 -23.57
CA ALA A 97 -3.74 46.54 -24.14
C ALA A 97 -3.25 48.00 -24.26
N THR A 98 -2.55 48.51 -23.26
CA THR A 98 -1.99 49.87 -23.28
C THR A 98 -1.05 50.05 -24.47
N LYS A 99 -0.08 49.14 -24.62
CA LYS A 99 0.90 49.18 -25.72
C LYS A 99 0.24 48.97 -27.08
N ALA A 100 -0.68 48.01 -27.20
CA ALA A 100 -1.39 47.74 -28.45
C ALA A 100 -2.23 48.94 -28.92
N LYS A 101 -2.92 49.62 -28.00
CA LYS A 101 -3.71 50.81 -28.31
C LYS A 101 -2.83 52.02 -28.64
N GLU A 102 -1.76 52.23 -27.90
CA GLU A 102 -0.86 53.37 -28.09
C GLU A 102 0.01 53.27 -29.33
N GLN A 103 0.46 52.06 -29.70
CA GLN A 103 1.39 51.88 -30.81
C GLN A 103 0.71 51.43 -32.11
N LEU A 104 -0.43 50.73 -32.03
CA LEU A 104 -1.07 50.11 -33.19
C LEU A 104 -2.53 50.52 -33.39
N GLY A 105 -3.16 51.22 -32.44
CA GLY A 105 -4.60 51.52 -32.51
C GLY A 105 -5.50 50.26 -32.40
N ILE A 106 -4.96 49.17 -31.86
CA ILE A 106 -5.63 47.88 -31.72
C ILE A 106 -6.17 47.73 -30.29
N GLU A 107 -7.38 47.19 -30.16
CA GLU A 107 -7.95 46.76 -28.89
C GLU A 107 -7.90 45.23 -28.80
N ILE A 108 -7.28 44.74 -27.73
CA ILE A 108 -7.23 43.31 -27.39
C ILE A 108 -8.52 42.95 -26.65
N LYS A 109 -9.28 41.99 -27.17
CA LYS A 109 -10.51 41.47 -26.56
C LYS A 109 -10.26 40.36 -25.55
N ASP A 110 -9.30 39.49 -25.85
CA ASP A 110 -9.02 38.33 -25.02
C ASP A 110 -7.63 37.78 -25.32
N VAL A 111 -6.96 37.24 -24.30
CA VAL A 111 -5.67 36.54 -24.41
C VAL A 111 -5.75 35.29 -23.55
N GLN A 112 -5.41 34.15 -24.13
CA GLN A 112 -5.54 32.85 -23.46
C GLN A 112 -4.32 31.99 -23.72
N PHE A 113 -3.94 31.20 -22.71
CA PHE A 113 -2.91 30.19 -22.84
C PHE A 113 -3.43 29.00 -23.66
N GLN A 114 -2.74 28.70 -24.76
CA GLN A 114 -2.99 27.54 -25.59
C GLN A 114 -2.21 26.31 -25.07
N ARG A 115 -0.92 26.47 -24.79
CA ARG A 115 -0.04 25.39 -24.31
C ARG A 115 0.98 25.93 -23.33
N VAL A 116 1.31 25.12 -22.32
CA VAL A 116 2.35 25.39 -21.33
C VAL A 116 3.15 24.11 -21.14
N ASN A 117 4.36 24.08 -21.70
CA ASN A 117 5.20 22.89 -21.71
C ASN A 117 6.55 23.15 -21.01
N TYR A 118 7.08 22.13 -20.33
CA TYR A 118 8.47 22.16 -19.88
C TYR A 118 9.43 22.01 -21.06
N THR A 119 10.67 22.46 -20.89
CA THR A 119 11.73 22.13 -21.85
C THR A 119 12.04 20.63 -21.76
N LYS A 120 12.44 20.00 -22.87
CA LYS A 120 12.73 18.57 -22.90
C LYS A 120 13.68 18.11 -21.78
N SER A 121 14.73 18.90 -21.53
CA SER A 121 15.70 18.65 -20.44
C SER A 121 15.11 18.69 -19.03
N VAL A 122 14.09 19.52 -18.79
CA VAL A 122 13.40 19.59 -17.49
C VAL A 122 12.38 18.47 -17.39
N GLN A 123 11.69 18.15 -18.48
CA GLN A 123 10.72 17.06 -18.54
C GLN A 123 11.36 15.71 -18.20
N GLU A 124 12.52 15.41 -18.79
CA GLU A 124 13.29 14.18 -18.50
C GLU A 124 13.63 14.09 -17.00
N LYS A 125 14.18 15.17 -16.41
CA LYS A 125 14.49 15.22 -14.97
C LYS A 125 13.27 15.04 -14.07
N VAL A 126 12.13 15.62 -14.44
CA VAL A 126 10.89 15.45 -13.67
C VAL A 126 10.39 14.01 -13.79
N PHE A 127 10.48 13.40 -14.96
CA PHE A 127 10.17 11.97 -15.15
C PHE A 127 11.06 11.08 -14.31
N ASP A 128 12.38 11.28 -14.35
CA ASP A 128 13.33 10.51 -13.54
C ASP A 128 13.02 10.64 -12.05
N ARG A 129 12.77 11.88 -11.58
CA ARG A 129 12.35 12.13 -10.19
C ARG A 129 11.04 11.41 -9.85
N MET A 130 10.04 11.45 -10.72
CA MET A 130 8.77 10.75 -10.51
C MET A 130 8.97 9.23 -10.46
N ILE A 131 9.83 8.66 -11.31
CA ILE A 131 10.15 7.23 -11.31
C ILE A 131 10.83 6.84 -9.99
N SER A 132 11.88 7.56 -9.59
CA SER A 132 12.58 7.30 -8.32
C SER A 132 11.65 7.44 -7.12
N GLU A 133 10.78 8.45 -7.13
CA GLU A 133 9.78 8.66 -6.08
C GLU A 133 8.77 7.51 -6.02
N ARG A 134 8.24 7.08 -7.17
CA ARG A 134 7.33 5.93 -7.26
C ARG A 134 7.99 4.63 -6.82
N GLN A 135 9.25 4.42 -7.18
CA GLN A 135 10.02 3.25 -6.76
C GLN A 135 10.25 3.26 -5.25
N ARG A 136 10.57 4.42 -4.66
CA ARG A 136 10.71 4.61 -3.22
C ARG A 136 9.40 4.28 -2.48
N ILE A 137 8.27 4.79 -2.98
CA ILE A 137 6.95 4.52 -2.42
C ILE A 137 6.63 3.02 -2.51
N ALA A 138 6.85 2.39 -3.67
CA ALA A 138 6.63 0.96 -3.85
C ALA A 138 7.49 0.11 -2.91
N GLU A 139 8.75 0.47 -2.72
CA GLU A 139 9.66 -0.21 -1.79
C GLU A 139 9.22 -0.04 -0.34
N GLY A 140 8.76 1.15 0.04
CA GLY A 140 8.15 1.40 1.34
C GLY A 140 6.95 0.47 1.60
N TYR A 141 6.05 0.32 0.63
CA TYR A 141 4.92 -0.61 0.74
C TYR A 141 5.34 -2.07 0.81
N ARG A 142 6.34 -2.49 0.02
CA ARG A 142 6.88 -3.86 0.10
C ARG A 142 7.47 -4.15 1.47
N SER A 143 8.31 -3.26 1.98
CA SER A 143 8.93 -3.39 3.30
C SER A 143 7.87 -3.44 4.42
N GLN A 144 6.82 -2.60 4.34
CA GLN A 144 5.71 -2.67 5.29
C GLN A 144 4.96 -4.00 5.19
N GLY A 145 4.66 -4.48 3.98
CA GLY A 145 4.01 -5.77 3.76
C GLY A 145 4.84 -6.94 4.29
N GLU A 146 6.15 -6.93 4.07
CA GLU A 146 7.09 -7.92 4.62
C GLU A 146 7.11 -7.89 6.15
N GLY A 147 7.13 -6.70 6.75
CA GLY A 147 7.06 -6.52 8.21
C GLY A 147 5.78 -7.08 8.81
N MET A 148 4.62 -6.73 8.23
CA MET A 148 3.32 -7.23 8.67
C MET A 148 3.23 -8.76 8.51
N SER A 149 3.73 -9.31 7.40
CA SER A 149 3.78 -10.75 7.16
C SER A 149 4.62 -11.46 8.22
N ALA A 150 5.83 -10.97 8.52
CA ALA A 150 6.70 -11.55 9.52
C ALA A 150 6.07 -11.50 10.93
N GLU A 151 5.38 -10.42 11.27
CA GLU A 151 4.65 -10.29 12.54
C GLU A 151 3.52 -11.32 12.65
N ILE A 152 2.71 -11.47 11.59
CA ILE A 152 1.61 -12.44 11.55
C ILE A 152 2.14 -13.86 11.68
N LEU A 153 3.20 -14.20 10.93
CA LEU A 153 3.84 -15.51 11.01
C LEU A 153 4.40 -15.78 12.41
N GLY A 154 5.07 -14.81 13.02
CA GLY A 154 5.59 -14.92 14.38
C GLY A 154 4.50 -15.14 15.44
N LYS A 155 3.36 -14.42 15.31
CA LYS A 155 2.19 -14.63 16.18
C LYS A 155 1.60 -16.03 15.98
N LYS A 156 1.43 -16.46 14.73
CA LYS A 156 0.92 -17.79 14.36
C LYS A 156 1.79 -18.90 14.95
N ASP A 157 3.11 -18.83 14.80
CA ASP A 157 4.04 -19.85 15.33
C ASP A 157 4.04 -19.89 16.87
N ARG A 158 3.96 -18.74 17.52
CA ARG A 158 3.86 -18.64 18.98
C ARG A 158 2.57 -19.26 19.50
N GLU A 159 1.45 -18.98 18.85
CA GLU A 159 0.15 -19.51 19.24
C GLU A 159 0.06 -21.02 19.04
N LEU A 160 0.59 -21.53 17.92
CA LEU A 160 0.67 -22.96 17.65
C LEU A 160 1.47 -23.69 18.75
N LYS A 161 2.67 -23.21 19.09
CA LYS A 161 3.49 -23.80 20.17
C LYS A 161 2.78 -23.79 21.53
N ARG A 162 2.04 -22.71 21.82
CA ARG A 162 1.25 -22.61 23.05
C ARG A 162 0.17 -23.69 23.08
N ILE A 163 -0.62 -23.81 22.01
CA ILE A 163 -1.69 -24.82 21.90
C ILE A 163 -1.13 -26.23 22.03
N GLU A 164 -0.02 -26.55 21.36
CA GLU A 164 0.64 -27.86 21.48
C GLU A 164 1.13 -28.14 22.90
N SER A 165 1.73 -27.16 23.56
CA SER A 165 2.22 -27.29 24.94
C SER A 165 1.06 -27.49 25.93
N ASP A 166 -0.02 -26.73 25.77
CA ASP A 166 -1.23 -26.83 26.59
C ASP A 166 -1.90 -28.21 26.40
N ALA A 167 -1.98 -28.69 25.15
CA ALA A 167 -2.49 -30.01 24.82
C ALA A 167 -1.63 -31.12 25.43
N TYR A 168 -0.30 -31.04 25.29
CA TYR A 168 0.63 -32.01 25.86
C TYR A 168 0.53 -32.08 27.39
N LEU A 169 0.50 -30.92 28.05
CA LEU A 169 0.30 -30.83 29.51
C LEU A 169 -1.03 -31.47 29.93
N THR A 170 -2.09 -31.25 29.15
CA THR A 170 -3.41 -31.84 29.41
C THR A 170 -3.37 -33.37 29.29
N VAL A 171 -2.72 -33.89 28.23
CA VAL A 171 -2.52 -35.34 28.05
C VAL A 171 -1.74 -35.93 29.21
N GLN A 172 -0.61 -35.33 29.60
CA GLN A 172 0.21 -35.82 30.71
C GLN A 172 -0.54 -35.81 32.03
N ASN A 173 -1.35 -34.78 32.31
CA ASN A 173 -2.18 -34.74 33.50
C ASN A 173 -3.27 -35.82 33.52
N ILE A 174 -3.89 -36.09 32.37
CA ILE A 174 -4.89 -37.16 32.25
C ILE A 174 -4.23 -38.52 32.45
N MET A 175 -3.10 -38.78 31.78
CA MET A 175 -2.33 -40.01 31.95
C MET A 175 -1.87 -40.20 33.40
N GLY A 176 -1.27 -39.19 34.03
CA GLY A 176 -0.84 -39.27 35.42
C GLY A 176 -1.98 -39.57 36.40
N LYS A 177 -3.18 -39.00 36.16
CA LYS A 177 -4.38 -39.34 36.96
C LYS A 177 -4.84 -40.77 36.68
N ALA A 178 -4.87 -41.20 35.42
CA ALA A 178 -5.27 -42.55 35.02
C ALA A 178 -4.33 -43.61 35.62
N ASP A 179 -3.02 -43.40 35.52
CA ASP A 179 -2.00 -44.28 36.07
C ASP A 179 -2.12 -44.35 37.60
N ALA A 180 -2.27 -43.22 38.28
CA ALA A 180 -2.49 -43.20 39.73
C ALA A 180 -3.75 -43.99 40.13
N THR A 181 -4.85 -43.85 39.37
CA THR A 181 -6.08 -44.64 39.63
C THR A 181 -5.88 -46.12 39.34
N ALA A 182 -5.16 -46.48 38.28
CA ALA A 182 -4.88 -47.87 37.92
C ALA A 182 -3.97 -48.53 38.97
N THR A 183 -2.87 -47.88 39.36
CA THR A 183 -1.97 -48.37 40.41
C THR A 183 -2.72 -48.57 41.73
N LYS A 184 -3.60 -47.63 42.10
CA LYS A 184 -4.42 -47.77 43.30
C LYS A 184 -5.35 -48.99 43.23
N LEU A 185 -6.06 -49.16 42.12
CA LEU A 185 -6.95 -50.30 41.91
C LEU A 185 -6.18 -51.63 41.95
N TYR A 186 -4.98 -51.68 41.35
CA TYR A 186 -4.12 -52.85 41.40
C TYR A 186 -3.63 -53.17 42.81
N ALA A 187 -3.22 -52.16 43.58
CA ALA A 187 -2.82 -52.34 44.97
C ALA A 187 -3.98 -52.82 45.84
N ASP A 188 -5.18 -52.24 45.67
CA ASP A 188 -6.39 -52.65 46.38
C ASP A 188 -6.77 -54.11 46.04
N ALA A 189 -6.67 -54.51 44.76
CA ALA A 189 -6.91 -55.89 44.31
C ALA A 189 -5.87 -56.88 44.84
N TYR A 190 -4.58 -56.52 44.84
CA TYR A 190 -3.52 -57.35 45.40
C TYR A 190 -3.68 -57.56 46.91
N ASN A 191 -4.08 -56.52 47.65
CA ASN A 191 -4.32 -56.60 49.09
C ASN A 191 -5.52 -57.47 49.48
N LEU A 192 -6.50 -57.67 48.59
CA LEU A 192 -7.66 -58.53 48.83
C LEU A 192 -7.26 -60.02 48.87
N GLU A 193 -6.55 -60.50 47.86
CA GLU A 193 -6.07 -61.90 47.78
C GLU A 193 -4.83 -62.01 46.86
N PRO A 194 -3.61 -61.99 47.41
CA PRO A 194 -2.37 -61.93 46.62
C PRO A 194 -2.17 -63.10 45.65
N GLU A 195 -2.53 -64.32 46.07
CA GLU A 195 -2.33 -65.54 45.27
C GLU A 195 -3.31 -65.60 44.09
N LEU A 196 -4.56 -65.19 44.30
CA LEU A 196 -5.57 -65.11 43.22
C LEU A 196 -5.20 -64.03 42.19
N PHE A 197 -4.69 -62.88 42.64
CA PHE A 197 -4.26 -61.81 41.74
C PHE A 197 -3.09 -62.24 40.83
N ARG A 198 -2.08 -62.94 41.39
CA ARG A 198 -0.96 -63.48 40.62
C ARG A 198 -1.42 -64.47 39.55
N LEU A 199 -2.34 -65.37 39.90
CA LEU A 199 -2.91 -66.33 38.95
C LEU A 199 -3.64 -65.60 37.80
N LEU A 200 -4.56 -64.69 38.12
CA LEU A 200 -5.34 -63.96 37.12
C LEU A 200 -4.46 -63.12 36.19
N LYS A 201 -3.41 -62.47 36.72
CA LYS A 201 -2.47 -61.71 35.89
C LYS A 201 -1.59 -62.58 35.01
N SER A 202 -1.20 -63.76 35.48
CA SER A 202 -0.49 -64.73 34.63
C SER A 202 -1.37 -65.19 33.46
N LEU A 203 -2.65 -65.47 33.71
CA LEU A 203 -3.63 -65.84 32.68
C LEU A 203 -3.87 -64.72 31.65
N GLU A 204 -4.05 -63.48 32.10
CA GLU A 204 -4.20 -62.33 31.21
C GLU A 204 -2.94 -62.09 30.36
N SER A 205 -1.76 -62.26 30.95
CA SER A 205 -0.51 -62.13 30.21
C SER A 205 -0.37 -63.21 29.14
N TYR A 206 -0.78 -64.46 29.43
CA TYR A 206 -0.80 -65.53 28.44
C TYR A 206 -1.71 -65.21 27.27
N GLU A 207 -2.91 -64.67 27.54
CA GLU A 207 -3.85 -64.26 26.49
C GLU A 207 -3.30 -63.14 25.59
N GLN A 208 -2.54 -62.18 26.15
CA GLN A 208 -2.01 -61.05 25.38
C GLN A 208 -0.70 -61.33 24.62
N THR A 209 0.06 -62.34 25.04
CA THR A 209 1.42 -62.58 24.48
C THR A 209 1.52 -63.86 23.65
N ILE A 210 0.53 -64.75 23.72
CA ILE A 210 0.53 -66.02 23.00
C ILE A 210 -0.57 -66.01 21.94
N ASP A 211 -0.20 -65.61 20.72
CA ASP A 211 -1.06 -65.74 19.53
C ASP A 211 -0.94 -67.16 18.91
N GLU A 212 -1.87 -67.53 18.02
CA GLU A 212 -1.95 -68.88 17.40
C GLU A 212 -0.65 -69.36 16.72
N ASP A 213 0.21 -68.44 16.28
CA ASP A 213 1.48 -68.72 15.60
C ASP A 213 2.72 -68.70 16.53
N SER A 214 2.54 -68.42 17.83
CA SER A 214 3.64 -68.22 18.78
C SER A 214 4.08 -69.52 19.46
N TRP A 215 5.36 -69.90 19.28
CA TRP A 215 5.97 -71.05 19.96
C TRP A 215 6.71 -70.59 21.22
N VAL A 216 6.12 -70.80 22.39
CA VAL A 216 6.73 -70.45 23.68
C VAL A 216 7.35 -71.70 24.31
N ILE A 217 8.65 -71.66 24.58
CA ILE A 217 9.38 -72.74 25.27
C ILE A 217 9.62 -72.30 26.71
N LEU A 218 8.91 -72.90 27.66
CA LEU A 218 9.01 -72.60 29.09
C LEU A 218 9.67 -73.76 29.82
N SER A 219 10.63 -73.47 30.70
CA SER A 219 11.24 -74.47 31.59
C SER A 219 10.38 -74.70 32.83
N THR A 220 10.51 -75.86 33.45
CA THR A 220 9.75 -76.28 34.65
C THR A 220 10.00 -75.41 35.89
N ASP A 221 11.12 -74.68 35.90
CA ASP A 221 11.52 -73.75 36.98
C ASP A 221 11.16 -72.29 36.64
N SER A 222 10.33 -72.05 35.63
CA SER A 222 9.95 -70.70 35.22
C SER A 222 8.86 -70.14 36.14
N ASP A 223 9.11 -68.95 36.71
CA ASP A 223 8.14 -68.14 37.46
C ASP A 223 6.82 -67.91 36.69
N TYR A 224 6.86 -68.03 35.36
CA TYR A 224 5.72 -67.88 34.48
C TYR A 224 4.73 -69.05 34.63
N LEU A 225 5.23 -70.30 34.70
CA LEU A 225 4.41 -71.53 34.81
C LEU A 225 3.97 -71.86 36.25
N GLU A 226 4.66 -71.33 37.26
CA GLU A 226 4.46 -71.66 38.67
C GLU A 226 3.00 -71.50 39.18
N PRO A 227 2.25 -70.43 38.83
CA PRO A 227 0.88 -70.23 39.32
C PRO A 227 -0.11 -71.32 38.86
N LEU A 228 0.12 -71.91 37.68
CA LEU A 228 -0.73 -72.97 37.13
C LEU A 228 -0.45 -74.34 37.78
N VAL A 229 0.81 -74.59 38.14
CA VAL A 229 1.27 -75.89 38.67
C VAL A 229 0.99 -76.03 40.17
N LYS A 230 1.06 -74.93 40.94
CA LYS A 230 0.84 -74.93 42.41
C LYS A 230 -0.63 -74.84 42.85
N SER A 231 -1.58 -74.58 41.96
CA SER A 231 -3.01 -74.40 42.30
C SER A 231 -3.80 -75.69 42.60
N ARG A 232 -3.13 -76.77 42.99
CA ARG A 232 -3.71 -78.11 43.16
C ARG A 232 -3.73 -78.57 44.61
#